data_AF-A0A2S8FET7-F1
#
_entry.id   AF-A0A2S8FET7-F1
#
_cell.length_a   1.000
_cell.length_b   1.000
_cell.length_c   1.000
_cell.angle_alpha   90.00
_cell.angle_beta   90.00
_cell.angle_gamma   90.00
#
_symmetry.space_group_name_H-M   'P 1'
#
loop_
_entity.id
_entity.type
_entity.pdbx_description
1 polymer ?
#
loop_
_entity_poly.entity_id
_entity_poly.type
_entity_poly.pdbx_seq_one_letter_code
_entity_poly.pdbx_strand_id
1 'polypeptide(L)' 'MPGGKPGDHPLTDLLVHGIRAFPPDMEEMIRRLHNANRKAFDEPEALQLLCQWENGENLDEGRKWLRRRLGIQDT' A
#
# COMPACT_ATOMS: atom_id res chain seq x y z
N MET A 1 9.24 14.13 13.91
CA MET A 1 9.16 14.80 12.59
C MET A 1 8.97 13.69 11.56
N PRO A 2 7.86 13.62 10.81
CA PRO A 2 7.67 12.60 9.78
C PRO A 2 8.43 13.03 8.52
N GLY A 3 9.76 13.03 8.63
CA GLY A 3 10.68 13.26 7.51
C GLY A 3 11.29 11.92 7.11
N GLY A 4 10.46 10.99 6.63
CA GLY A 4 10.97 9.76 6.04
C GLY A 4 11.73 10.11 4.77
N LYS A 5 12.98 9.66 4.67
CA LYS A 5 13.77 9.76 3.44
C LYS A 5 13.07 8.93 2.33
N PRO A 6 13.32 9.19 1.04
CA PRO A 6 12.96 8.23 0.00
C PRO A 6 13.59 6.85 0.35
N GLY A 7 12.77 5.80 0.40
CA GLY A 7 13.13 4.46 0.87
C GLY A 7 12.92 4.20 2.36
N ASP A 8 12.37 5.15 3.12
CA ASP A 8 12.07 4.98 4.56
C ASP A 8 10.70 4.33 4.77
N HIS A 9 9.77 4.54 3.81
CA HIS A 9 8.43 4.01 3.92
C HIS A 9 7.79 3.79 2.54
N PRO A 10 7.52 2.55 2.12
CA PRO A 10 7.04 2.21 0.77
C PRO A 10 5.75 2.95 0.39
N LEU A 11 4.88 3.24 1.36
CA LEU A 11 3.70 4.08 1.17
C LEU A 11 4.03 5.54 0.80
N THR A 12 5.00 6.15 1.47
CA THR A 12 5.44 7.54 1.21
C THR A 12 6.15 7.61 -0.13
N ASP A 13 6.97 6.61 -0.46
CA ASP A 13 7.60 6.48 -1.76
C ASP A 13 6.57 6.47 -2.89
N LEU A 14 5.48 5.72 -2.75
CA LEU A 14 4.37 5.72 -3.73
C LEU A 14 3.56 7.02 -3.73
N LEU A 15 3.11 7.51 -2.56
CA LEU A 15 2.12 8.58 -2.46
C LEU A 15 2.71 9.99 -2.55
N VAL A 16 3.93 10.18 -2.04
CA VAL A 16 4.61 11.49 -1.97
C VAL A 16 5.66 11.60 -3.08
N HIS A 17 6.47 10.56 -3.28
CA HIS A 17 7.55 10.59 -4.26
C HIS A 17 7.15 10.03 -5.63
N GLY A 18 6.00 9.35 -5.74
CA GLY A 18 5.54 8.75 -7.00
C GLY A 18 6.41 7.59 -7.49
N ILE A 19 7.25 7.02 -6.60
CA ILE A 19 8.12 5.89 -6.90
C ILE A 19 7.26 4.64 -7.03
N ARG A 20 7.43 3.92 -8.13
CA ARG A 20 6.67 2.70 -8.39
C ARG A 20 7.28 1.51 -7.68
N ALA A 21 6.97 1.41 -6.39
CA ALA A 21 7.44 0.34 -5.51
C ALA A 21 6.57 -0.93 -5.60
N PHE A 22 5.34 -0.83 -6.10
CA PHE A 22 4.37 -1.93 -6.11
C PHE A 22 3.89 -2.26 -7.53
N PRO A 23 3.27 -3.44 -7.74
CA PRO A 23 2.56 -3.72 -8.97
C PRO A 23 1.48 -2.67 -9.25
N PRO A 24 1.28 -2.27 -10.52
CA PRO A 24 0.40 -1.16 -10.89
C PRO A 24 -1.06 -1.35 -10.42
N ASP A 25 -1.54 -2.60 -10.38
CA ASP A 25 -2.88 -2.91 -9.86
C ASP A 25 -3.01 -2.61 -8.36
N MET A 26 -1.96 -2.94 -7.58
CA MET A 26 -1.91 -2.68 -6.15
C MET A 26 -1.68 -1.20 -5.87
N GLU A 27 -0.86 -0.50 -6.65
CA GLU A 27 -0.65 0.95 -6.52
C GLU A 27 -1.97 1.71 -6.60
N GLU A 28 -2.81 1.38 -7.57
CA GLU A 28 -4.12 2.00 -7.72
C GLU A 28 -5.01 1.71 -6.50
N MET A 29 -5.06 0.45 -6.06
CA MET A 29 -5.85 0.08 -4.88
C MET A 29 -5.34 0.75 -3.60
N ILE A 30 -4.03 0.85 -3.40
CA ILE A 30 -3.41 1.53 -2.25
C ILE A 30 -3.79 3.01 -2.25
N ARG A 31 -3.69 3.69 -3.40
CA ARG A 31 -4.10 5.10 -3.56
C ARG A 31 -5.59 5.29 -3.25
N ARG A 32 -6.44 4.42 -3.77
CA ARG A 32 -7.90 4.46 -3.51
C ARG A 32 -8.21 4.24 -2.04
N LEU A 33 -7.55 3.27 -1.41
CA LEU A 33 -7.76 2.95 0.00
C LEU A 33 -7.26 4.08 0.90
N HIS A 34 -6.09 4.65 0.62
CA HIS A 34 -5.57 5.79 1.35
C HIS A 34 -6.43 7.05 1.20
N ASN A 35 -7.00 7.29 0.01
CA ASN A 35 -7.93 8.41 -0.20
C ASN A 35 -9.23 8.21 0.58
N ALA A 36 -9.79 6.99 0.59
CA ALA A 36 -10.98 6.65 1.36
C ALA A 36 -10.72 6.67 2.88
N ASN A 37 -9.56 6.21 3.32
CA ASN A 37 -9.14 6.18 4.72
C ASN A 37 -7.63 6.41 4.84
N ARG A 38 -7.23 7.64 5.19
CA ARG A 38 -5.83 8.04 5.33
C ARG A 38 -5.04 7.21 6.36
N LYS A 39 -5.75 6.62 7.34
CA LYS A 39 -5.14 5.81 8.40
C LYS A 39 -5.14 4.31 8.11
N ALA A 40 -5.57 3.90 6.91
CA ALA A 40 -5.64 2.48 6.56
C ALA A 40 -4.29 1.75 6.65
N PHE A 41 -3.18 2.48 6.65
CA PHE A 41 -1.83 1.94 6.69
C PHE A 41 -1.03 2.38 7.93
N ASP A 42 -1.65 3.04 8.92
CA ASP A 42 -0.93 3.47 10.14
C ASP A 42 -0.58 2.29 11.07
N GLU A 43 -1.25 1.15 10.91
CA GLU A 43 -1.04 -0.02 11.75
C GLU A 43 0.26 -0.75 11.38
N PRO A 44 1.04 -1.25 12.36
CA PRO A 44 2.34 -1.89 12.12
C PRO A 44 2.25 -3.12 11.22
N GLU A 45 1.13 -3.85 11.25
CA GLU A 45 0.89 -4.99 10.35
C GLU A 45 0.78 -4.53 8.89
N ALA A 46 0.08 -3.43 8.63
CA ALA A 46 -0.04 -2.87 7.28
C ALA A 46 1.33 -2.39 6.75
N LEU A 47 2.19 -1.87 7.64
CA LEU A 47 3.56 -1.49 7.29
C LEU A 47 4.41 -2.68 6.86
N GLN A 48 4.34 -3.77 7.63
CA GLN A 48 5.05 -4.99 7.30
C GLN A 48 4.59 -5.57 5.96
N LEU A 49 3.28 -5.54 5.68
CA LEU A 49 2.73 -5.97 4.40
C LEU A 49 3.23 -5.11 3.23
N LEU A 50 3.28 -3.78 3.40
CA LEU A 50 3.81 -2.89 2.36
C LEU A 50 5.28 -3.20 2.04
N CYS A 51 6.12 -3.48 3.04
CA CYS A 51 7.51 -3.89 2.81
C CYS A 51 7.60 -5.22 2.05
N GLN A 52 6.75 -6.19 2.36
CA GLN A 52 6.71 -7.47 1.62
C GLN A 52 6.32 -7.23 0.16
N TRP A 53 5.31 -6.41 -0.10
CA TRP A 53 4.84 -6.14 -1.45
C TRP A 53 5.87 -5.38 -2.30
N GLU A 54 6.63 -4.46 -1.70
CA GLU A 54 7.76 -3.79 -2.36
C GLU A 54 8.81 -4.79 -2.85
N ASN A 55 9.09 -5.84 -2.07
CA ASN A 55 10.01 -6.91 -2.44
C ASN A 55 9.40 -7.95 -3.41
N GLY A 56 8.14 -7.76 -3.81
CA GLY A 56 7.42 -8.71 -4.67
C GLY A 56 6.90 -9.95 -3.93
N GLU A 57 6.88 -9.94 -2.59
CA GLU A 57 6.41 -11.04 -1.75
C GLU A 57 4.93 -10.88 -1.41
N ASN A 58 4.22 -12.01 -1.27
CA ASN A 58 2.80 -12.06 -0.85
C ASN A 58 1.84 -11.16 -1.68
N LEU A 59 2.15 -10.87 -2.94
CA LEU A 59 1.38 -9.95 -3.78
C LEU A 59 -0.09 -10.37 -3.93
N ASP A 60 -0.37 -11.65 -4.12
CA ASP A 60 -1.74 -12.15 -4.27
C ASP A 60 -2.57 -12.01 -2.99
N GLU A 61 -1.96 -12.27 -1.83
CA GLU A 61 -2.62 -12.02 -0.54
C GLU A 61 -2.79 -10.52 -0.30
N GLY A 62 -1.81 -9.70 -0.70
CA GLY A 62 -1.91 -8.25 -0.66
C GLY A 62 -3.06 -7.70 -1.50
N ARG A 63 -3.25 -8.21 -2.72
CA ARG A 63 -4.40 -7.88 -3.57
C ARG A 63 -5.73 -8.22 -2.89
N LYS A 64 -5.85 -9.41 -2.31
CA LYS A 64 -7.07 -9.82 -1.57
C LYS A 64 -7.33 -8.91 -0.37
N TRP A 65 -6.28 -8.57 0.38
CA TRP A 65 -6.36 -7.68 1.53
C TRP A 65 -6.85 -6.27 1.12
N LEU A 66 -6.29 -5.73 0.03
CA LEU A 66 -6.69 -4.43 -0.52
C LEU A 66 -8.14 -4.45 -1.00
N ARG A 67 -8.54 -5.48 -1.77
CA ARG A 67 -9.92 -5.66 -2.24
C ARG A 67 -10.92 -5.74 -1.10
N ARG A 68 -10.60 -6.51 -0.04
CA ARG A 68 -11.46 -6.64 1.14
C ARG A 68 -11.69 -5.29 1.82
N ARG A 69 -10.63 -4.48 1.99
CA ARG A 69 -10.74 -3.15 2.62
C ARG A 69 -11.41 -2.11 1.75
N LEU A 70 -11.29 -2.23 0.43
CA LEU A 70 -12.03 -1.38 -0.53
C LEU A 70 -13.50 -1.83 -0.71
N GLY A 71 -13.89 -2.98 -0.15
CA GLY A 71 -15.24 -3.53 -0.34
C GLY A 71 -15.53 -3.94 -1.78
N ILE A 72 -14.50 -4.19 -2.59
CA ILE A 72 -14.67 -4.67 -3.98
C ILE A 72 -15.09 -6.13 -3.89
N GLN A 73 -16.37 -6.40 -4.11
CA GLN A 73 -16.87 -7.76 -4.35
C GLN A 73 -16.68 -8.06 -5.84
N ASP A 74 -15.87 -9.09 -6.14
CA ASP A 74 -15.87 -9.72 -7.46
C ASP A 74 -17.30 -10.20 -7.72
N THR A 75 -18.01 -9.53 -8.62
CA THR A 75 -19.38 -9.87 -9.05
C THR A 75 -19.31 -10.79 -10.26
#